data_AF-A0A954LPX5-F1
#
_entry.id   AF-A0A954LPX5-F1
#
_cell.length_a   1.000
_cell.length_b   1.000
_cell.length_c   1.000
_cell.angle_alpha   90.00
_cell.angle_beta   90.00
_cell.angle_gamma   90.00
#
_symmetry.space_group_name_H-M   'P 1'
#
loop_
_entity.id
_entity.type
_entity.pdbx_description
1 polymer ?
#
loop_
_entity_poly.entity_id
_entity_poly.type
_entity_poly.pdbx_seq_one_letter_code
_entity_poly.pdbx_strand_id
1 'polypeptide(L)'
;MTAEPFADHHRRRVLLGLVILGGIGIGFFWWMGSGPSNTERLLEEAQSAYAQGEFHRSRHLANQVLESSPESVGALLIKGQSAFQLGDCTEAEQALRETLDRDPHNAMAHREMIRLLKMEARFWELRPHALALFRLGDSGAEFLMPLAARDQLQLSPIELGQAAHCGTTVADDPLPLLGMARHLRMQDEIPQAREILSQ
;
A
#
# COMPACT_ATOMS: atom_id res chain seq x y z
N MET A 1 -87.48 -8.05 13.40
CA MET A 1 -86.38 -8.22 12.42
C MET A 1 -85.95 -6.84 11.98
N THR A 2 -84.92 -6.28 12.61
CA THR A 2 -84.33 -4.97 12.31
C THR A 2 -82.82 -5.19 12.36
N ALA A 3 -82.16 -5.03 11.21
CA ALA A 3 -80.74 -5.30 11.03
C ALA A 3 -79.88 -4.10 11.45
N GLU A 4 -78.78 -4.38 12.16
CA GLU A 4 -77.73 -3.45 12.54
C GLU A 4 -76.80 -3.09 11.37
N PRO A 5 -76.14 -1.91 11.38
CA PRO A 5 -75.06 -1.61 10.44
C PRO A 5 -73.68 -1.92 11.06
N PHE A 6 -72.96 -2.86 10.43
CA PHE A 6 -71.58 -3.24 10.70
C PHE A 6 -70.58 -2.35 9.94
N ALA A 7 -69.57 -1.87 10.67
CA ALA A 7 -68.15 -1.71 10.29
C ALA A 7 -67.70 -0.67 9.23
N ASP A 8 -67.09 0.43 9.71
CA ASP A 8 -66.07 1.22 8.97
C ASP A 8 -64.67 0.94 9.53
N HIS A 9 -64.10 -0.22 9.15
CA HIS A 9 -62.70 -0.59 9.42
C HIS A 9 -61.75 -0.25 8.25
N HIS A 10 -62.24 0.44 7.22
CA HIS A 10 -61.52 0.60 5.95
C HIS A 10 -60.57 1.81 5.92
N ARG A 11 -60.77 2.82 6.77
CA ARG A 11 -59.98 4.06 6.74
C ARG A 11 -58.59 3.98 7.39
N ARG A 12 -58.29 2.94 8.18
CA ARG A 12 -56.98 2.79 8.86
C ARG A 12 -55.93 2.01 8.09
N ARG A 13 -56.28 1.34 6.98
CA ARG A 13 -55.34 0.51 6.21
C ARG A 13 -54.64 1.22 5.04
N VAL A 14 -55.11 2.41 4.64
CA VAL A 14 -54.54 3.13 3.49
C VAL A 14 -53.28 3.94 3.84
N LEU A 15 -53.05 4.26 5.12
CA LEU A 15 -51.88 5.04 5.55
C LEU A 15 -50.60 4.22 5.81
N LEU A 16 -50.66 2.88 5.75
CA LEU A 16 -49.49 2.00 5.89
C LEU A 16 -48.93 1.48 4.56
N GLY A 17 -49.60 1.76 3.43
CA GLY A 17 -49.19 1.30 2.09
C GLY A 17 -48.23 2.22 1.31
N LEU A 18 -47.96 3.43 1.79
CA LEU A 18 -47.16 4.44 1.07
C LEU A 18 -45.72 4.62 1.59
N VAL A 19 -45.26 3.81 2.53
CA VAL A 19 -43.86 3.84 3.02
C VAL A 19 -42.98 2.77 2.35
N ILE A 20 -43.56 1.79 1.65
CA ILE A 20 -42.78 0.67 1.06
C ILE A 20 -42.34 0.93 -0.39
N LEU A 21 -42.86 1.96 -1.07
CA LEU A 21 -42.46 2.33 -2.44
C LEU A 21 -41.34 3.39 -2.54
N GLY A 22 -40.82 3.89 -1.41
CA GLY A 22 -39.70 4.84 -1.38
C GLY A 22 -38.37 4.25 -0.86
N GLY A 23 -38.39 3.08 -0.22
CA GLY A 23 -37.21 2.51 0.44
C GLY A 23 -36.34 1.64 -0.45
N ILE A 24 -36.88 1.08 -1.54
CA ILE A 24 -36.12 0.16 -2.41
C ILE A 24 -35.22 0.94 -3.38
N GLY A 25 -35.64 2.11 -3.87
CA GLY A 25 -34.87 2.86 -4.86
C GLY A 25 -33.52 3.38 -4.35
N ILE A 26 -33.43 3.75 -3.07
CA ILE A 26 -32.20 4.32 -2.50
C ILE A 26 -31.22 3.20 -2.12
N GLY A 27 -31.69 2.11 -1.51
CA GLY A 27 -30.83 0.94 -1.23
C GLY A 27 -30.36 0.24 -2.51
N PHE A 28 -31.20 0.21 -3.55
CA PHE A 28 -30.87 -0.39 -4.84
C PHE A 28 -29.88 0.47 -5.65
N PHE A 29 -29.89 1.79 -5.50
CA PHE A 29 -28.87 2.68 -6.09
C PHE A 29 -27.52 2.59 -5.37
N TRP A 30 -27.51 2.29 -4.07
CA TRP A 30 -26.31 1.93 -3.31
C TRP A 30 -25.83 0.48 -3.59
N TRP A 31 -26.69 -0.40 -4.11
CA TRP A 31 -26.36 -1.79 -4.50
C TRP A 31 -26.00 -1.94 -5.99
N MET A 32 -26.50 -1.05 -6.87
CA MET A 32 -26.29 -1.05 -8.32
C MET A 32 -25.23 -0.01 -8.77
N GLY A 33 -24.25 0.28 -7.90
CA GLY A 33 -23.13 1.20 -8.19
C GLY A 33 -21.76 0.51 -8.31
N SER A 34 -21.68 -0.79 -8.11
CA SER A 34 -20.42 -1.55 -8.10
C SER A 34 -20.46 -2.66 -9.15
N GLY A 35 -20.54 -2.29 -10.42
CA GLY A 35 -19.96 -3.16 -11.45
C GLY A 35 -18.44 -3.19 -11.27
N PRO A 36 -17.72 -4.20 -11.82
CA PRO A 36 -16.27 -4.10 -12.00
C PRO A 36 -16.01 -2.88 -12.88
N SER A 37 -15.84 -1.74 -12.23
CA SER A 37 -15.82 -0.43 -12.87
C SER A 37 -14.46 -0.28 -13.55
N ASN A 38 -14.35 0.67 -14.48
CA ASN A 38 -13.11 0.99 -15.19
C ASN A 38 -11.83 0.92 -14.31
N THR A 39 -11.98 1.22 -13.02
CA THR A 39 -11.01 1.09 -11.93
C THR A 39 -10.35 -0.29 -11.76
N GLU A 40 -11.10 -1.40 -11.82
CA GLU A 40 -10.52 -2.76 -11.67
C GLU A 40 -9.63 -3.11 -12.86
N ARG A 41 -10.09 -2.82 -14.08
CA ARG A 41 -9.29 -3.00 -15.30
C ARG A 41 -8.04 -2.13 -15.28
N LEU A 42 -8.15 -0.87 -14.85
CA LEU A 42 -6.99 0.02 -14.70
C LEU A 42 -5.98 -0.51 -13.68
N LEU A 43 -6.45 -1.12 -12.59
CA LEU A 43 -5.59 -1.74 -11.60
C LEU A 43 -4.86 -2.98 -12.15
N GLU A 44 -5.56 -3.85 -12.89
CA GLU A 44 -4.94 -4.98 -13.59
C GLU A 44 -3.89 -4.51 -14.61
N GLU A 45 -4.18 -3.44 -15.36
CA GLU A 45 -3.23 -2.82 -16.28
C GLU A 45 -2.01 -2.24 -15.55
N ALA A 46 -2.21 -1.61 -14.39
CA ALA A 46 -1.10 -1.11 -13.56
C ALA A 46 -0.20 -2.27 -13.09
N GLN A 47 -0.80 -3.35 -12.59
CA GLN A 47 -0.07 -4.56 -12.17
C GLN A 47 0.68 -5.21 -13.33
N SER A 48 0.06 -5.28 -14.51
CA SER A 48 0.68 -5.81 -15.72
C SER A 48 1.84 -4.93 -16.18
N ALA A 49 1.67 -3.60 -16.18
CA ALA A 49 2.74 -2.66 -16.49
C ALA A 49 3.92 -2.79 -15.50
N TYR A 50 3.64 -2.96 -14.20
CA TYR A 50 4.68 -3.22 -13.20
C TYR A 50 5.46 -4.50 -13.50
N ALA A 51 4.75 -5.60 -13.80
CA ALA A 51 5.37 -6.89 -14.14
C ALA A 51 6.23 -6.82 -15.41
N GLN A 52 5.91 -5.91 -16.33
CA GLN A 52 6.66 -5.64 -17.56
C GLN A 52 7.84 -4.68 -17.36
N GLY A 53 8.04 -4.14 -16.15
CA GLY A 53 9.08 -3.15 -15.86
C GLY A 53 8.73 -1.72 -16.32
N GLU A 54 7.50 -1.48 -16.76
CA GLU A 54 7.00 -0.17 -17.19
C GLU A 54 6.60 0.68 -15.98
N PHE A 55 7.53 0.92 -15.04
CA PHE A 55 7.22 1.48 -13.72
C PHE A 55 6.58 2.88 -13.77
N HIS A 56 6.98 3.74 -14.70
CA HIS A 56 6.33 5.04 -14.89
C HIS A 56 4.86 4.90 -15.29
N ARG A 57 4.56 3.97 -16.22
CA ARG A 57 3.19 3.70 -16.66
C ARG A 57 2.38 3.06 -15.54
N SER A 58 2.96 2.09 -14.85
CA SER A 58 2.37 1.46 -13.67
C SER A 58 1.98 2.50 -12.61
N ARG A 59 2.90 3.38 -12.22
CA ARG A 59 2.63 4.47 -11.27
C ARG A 59 1.53 5.40 -11.77
N HIS A 60 1.53 5.74 -13.06
CA HIS A 60 0.49 6.59 -13.64
C HIS A 60 -0.90 5.95 -13.57
N LEU A 61 -1.01 4.67 -13.96
CA LEU A 61 -2.27 3.92 -13.90
C LEU A 61 -2.75 3.74 -12.45
N ALA A 62 -1.83 3.48 -11.52
CA ALA A 62 -2.14 3.43 -10.09
C ALA A 62 -2.75 4.74 -9.58
N ASN A 63 -2.18 5.88 -9.96
CA ASN A 63 -2.72 7.19 -9.61
C ASN A 63 -4.12 7.42 -10.19
N GLN A 64 -4.39 7.01 -11.43
CA GLN A 64 -5.75 7.09 -12.00
C GLN A 64 -6.77 6.25 -11.23
N VAL A 65 -6.36 5.06 -10.76
CA VAL A 65 -7.20 4.24 -9.88
C VAL A 65 -7.49 4.99 -8.59
N LEU A 66 -6.48 5.60 -7.97
CA LEU A 66 -6.62 6.36 -6.73
C LEU A 66 -7.46 7.63 -6.86
N GLU A 67 -7.53 8.26 -8.04
CA GLU A 67 -8.42 9.40 -8.30
C GLU A 67 -9.91 9.03 -8.15
N SER A 68 -10.28 7.82 -8.58
CA SER A 68 -11.66 7.33 -8.51
C SER A 68 -11.93 6.46 -7.27
N SER A 69 -10.89 5.87 -6.69
CA SER A 69 -10.96 4.98 -5.53
C SER A 69 -9.74 5.20 -4.63
N PRO A 70 -9.73 6.30 -3.83
CA PRO A 70 -8.59 6.67 -2.98
C PRO A 70 -8.22 5.62 -1.93
N GLU A 71 -9.14 4.71 -1.60
CA GLU A 71 -8.94 3.66 -0.60
C GLU A 71 -8.50 2.32 -1.21
N SER A 72 -8.21 2.29 -2.52
CA SER A 72 -7.79 1.07 -3.21
C SER A 72 -6.41 0.61 -2.72
N VAL A 73 -6.43 -0.39 -1.82
CA VAL A 73 -5.22 -1.04 -1.27
C VAL A 73 -4.30 -1.53 -2.39
N GLY A 74 -4.86 -2.14 -3.44
CA GLY A 74 -4.08 -2.64 -4.57
C GLY A 74 -3.37 -1.52 -5.35
N ALA A 75 -4.02 -0.36 -5.50
CA ALA A 75 -3.42 0.78 -6.19
C ALA A 75 -2.35 1.50 -5.34
N LEU A 76 -2.58 1.63 -4.03
CA LEU A 76 -1.56 2.14 -3.10
C LEU A 76 -0.33 1.23 -3.10
N LEU A 77 -0.52 -0.09 -3.06
CA LEU A 77 0.57 -1.06 -3.10
C LEU A 77 1.37 -0.94 -4.40
N ILE A 78 0.71 -0.97 -5.55
CA ILE A 78 1.41 -0.93 -6.85
C ILE A 78 2.06 0.42 -7.09
N LYS A 79 1.49 1.52 -6.58
CA LYS A 79 2.12 2.84 -6.57
C LYS A 79 3.42 2.80 -5.77
N GLY A 80 3.40 2.28 -4.55
CA GLY A 80 4.59 2.18 -3.70
C GLY A 80 5.68 1.32 -4.32
N GLN A 81 5.31 0.16 -4.87
CA GLN A 81 6.24 -0.72 -5.60
C GLN A 81 6.84 -0.02 -6.82
N SER A 82 6.02 0.67 -7.61
CA SER A 82 6.49 1.38 -8.80
C SER A 82 7.41 2.55 -8.44
N ALA A 83 7.06 3.32 -7.41
CA ALA A 83 7.89 4.41 -6.89
C ALA A 83 9.27 3.91 -6.44
N PHE A 84 9.30 2.77 -5.72
CA PHE A 84 10.56 2.17 -5.27
C PHE A 84 11.45 1.76 -6.45
N GLN A 85 10.87 1.15 -7.49
CA GLN A 85 11.61 0.79 -8.70
C GLN A 85 12.09 2.01 -9.51
N LEU A 86 11.40 3.14 -9.37
CA LEU A 86 11.77 4.41 -9.98
C LEU A 86 12.79 5.20 -9.15
N GLY A 87 13.24 4.68 -8.01
CA GLY A 87 14.17 5.39 -7.14
C GLY A 87 13.52 6.44 -6.23
N ASP A 88 12.20 6.58 -6.25
CA ASP A 88 11.45 7.50 -5.38
C ASP A 88 11.13 6.80 -4.07
N CYS A 89 12.16 6.63 -3.24
CA CYS A 89 12.10 5.91 -1.98
C CYS A 89 11.15 6.59 -0.97
N THR A 90 11.06 7.91 -0.98
CA THR A 90 10.10 8.68 -0.17
C THR A 90 8.65 8.41 -0.57
N GLU A 91 8.29 8.50 -1.86
CA GLU A 91 6.92 8.19 -2.32
C GLU A 91 6.58 6.71 -2.07
N ALA A 92 7.57 5.82 -2.26
CA ALA A 92 7.42 4.40 -1.98
C ALA A 92 7.02 4.15 -0.53
N GLU A 93 7.76 4.72 0.43
CA GLU A 93 7.45 4.55 1.85
C GLU A 93 6.06 5.07 2.19
N GLN A 94 5.70 6.25 1.69
CA GLN A 94 4.40 6.85 1.95
C GLN A 94 3.26 5.94 1.47
N ALA A 95 3.31 5.51 0.20
CA ALA A 95 2.26 4.68 -0.37
C ALA A 95 2.17 3.30 0.31
N LEU A 96 3.29 2.72 0.73
CA LEU A 96 3.32 1.44 1.45
C LEU A 96 2.77 1.58 2.88
N ARG A 97 3.05 2.69 3.57
CA ARG A 97 2.44 2.99 4.88
C ARG A 97 0.94 3.17 4.76
N GLU A 98 0.48 3.94 3.77
CA GLU A 98 -0.94 4.09 3.48
C GLU A 98 -1.60 2.74 3.16
N THR A 99 -0.92 1.86 2.42
CA THR A 99 -1.38 0.49 2.16
C THR A 99 -1.61 -0.28 3.47
N LEU A 100 -0.65 -0.22 4.39
CA LEU A 100 -0.71 -0.93 5.68
C LEU A 100 -1.70 -0.31 6.68
N ASP A 101 -1.96 0.99 6.58
CA ASP A 101 -3.01 1.66 7.37
C ASP A 101 -4.40 1.15 6.95
N ARG A 102 -4.58 0.81 5.67
CA ARG A 102 -5.85 0.26 5.13
C ARG A 102 -5.96 -1.25 5.29
N ASP A 103 -4.88 -1.97 5.03
CA ASP A 103 -4.78 -3.42 5.17
C ASP A 103 -3.52 -3.79 5.98
N PRO A 104 -3.65 -3.85 7.33
CA PRO A 104 -2.54 -4.21 8.22
C PRO A 104 -2.02 -5.65 8.05
N HIS A 105 -2.71 -6.49 7.28
CA HIS A 105 -2.31 -7.88 7.03
C HIS A 105 -1.74 -8.06 5.62
N ASN A 106 -1.49 -6.97 4.90
CA ASN A 106 -0.95 -7.03 3.55
C ASN A 106 0.50 -7.53 3.57
N ALA A 107 0.68 -8.84 3.32
CA ALA A 107 1.99 -9.47 3.33
C ALA A 107 2.95 -8.85 2.29
N MET A 108 2.43 -8.39 1.15
CA MET A 108 3.29 -7.77 0.15
C MET A 108 3.80 -6.41 0.64
N ALA A 109 2.93 -5.55 1.17
CA ALA A 109 3.35 -4.25 1.70
C ALA A 109 4.37 -4.39 2.85
N HIS A 110 4.21 -5.38 3.73
CA HIS A 110 5.22 -5.67 4.75
C HIS A 110 6.58 -6.08 4.15
N ARG A 111 6.59 -6.90 3.09
CA ARG A 111 7.82 -7.28 2.39
C ARG A 111 8.51 -6.10 1.72
N GLU A 112 7.74 -5.26 1.03
CA GLU A 112 8.23 -4.06 0.37
C GLU A 112 8.82 -3.08 1.39
N MET A 113 8.14 -2.86 2.52
CA MET A 113 8.68 -2.06 3.63
C MET A 113 9.97 -2.63 4.20
N ILE A 114 10.08 -3.96 4.36
CA ILE A 114 11.34 -4.56 4.83
C ILE A 114 12.48 -4.31 3.84
N ARG A 115 12.21 -4.44 2.54
CA ARG A 115 13.24 -4.21 1.52
C ARG A 115 13.73 -2.77 1.52
N LEU A 116 12.79 -1.82 1.54
CA LEU A 116 13.07 -0.39 1.63
C LEU A 116 13.89 -0.06 2.89
N LEU A 117 13.38 -0.41 4.07
CA LEU A 117 14.02 -0.09 5.34
C LEU A 117 15.39 -0.77 5.51
N LYS A 118 15.57 -1.98 4.96
CA LYS A 118 16.87 -2.66 4.94
C LYS A 118 17.87 -1.87 4.10
N MET A 119 17.47 -1.47 2.90
CA MET A 119 18.28 -0.68 1.98
C MET A 119 18.72 0.65 2.63
N GLU A 120 17.82 1.31 3.34
CA GLU A 120 18.08 2.58 4.06
C GLU A 120 18.79 2.40 5.41
N ALA A 121 19.14 1.16 5.78
CA ALA A 121 19.72 0.80 7.07
C ALA A 121 18.87 1.15 8.33
N ARG A 122 17.55 1.31 8.19
CA ARG A 122 16.60 1.59 9.27
C ARG A 122 16.13 0.32 9.98
N PHE A 123 17.08 -0.47 10.50
CA PHE A 123 16.82 -1.80 11.07
C PHE A 123 15.92 -1.79 12.32
N TRP A 124 15.78 -0.64 13.00
CA TRP A 124 14.88 -0.52 14.15
C TRP A 124 13.40 -0.56 13.74
N GLU A 125 13.06 -0.08 12.55
CA GLU A 125 11.69 -0.06 12.00
C GLU A 125 11.28 -1.39 11.35
N LEU A 126 12.22 -2.28 11.05
CA LEU A 126 11.92 -3.58 10.44
C LEU A 126 11.09 -4.51 11.33
N ARG A 127 11.22 -4.37 12.65
CA ARG A 127 10.64 -5.30 13.63
C ARG A 127 9.12 -5.53 13.47
N PRO A 128 8.27 -4.49 13.43
CA PRO A 128 6.84 -4.69 13.23
C PRO A 128 6.52 -5.44 11.94
N HIS A 129 7.21 -5.15 10.83
CA HIS A 129 6.93 -5.79 9.54
C HIS A 129 7.37 -7.25 9.49
N ALA A 130 8.57 -7.56 9.98
CA ALA A 130 9.06 -8.93 10.04
C ALA A 130 8.20 -9.81 10.95
N LEU A 131 7.73 -9.27 12.07
CA LEU A 131 6.82 -9.97 12.97
C LEU A 131 5.43 -10.18 12.34
N ALA A 132 4.93 -9.22 11.57
CA ALA A 132 3.68 -9.37 10.84
C ALA A 132 3.77 -10.50 9.80
N LEU A 133 4.83 -10.54 8.99
CA LEU A 133 5.07 -11.64 8.05
C LEU A 133 5.15 -12.99 8.73
N PHE A 134 5.91 -13.08 9.82
CA PHE A 134 6.00 -14.32 10.61
C PHE A 134 4.62 -14.79 11.10
N ARG A 135 3.77 -13.87 11.58
CA ARG A 135 2.40 -14.19 12.01
C ARG A 135 1.48 -14.60 10.87
N LEU A 136 1.71 -14.08 9.67
CA LEU A 136 1.00 -14.46 8.45
C LEU A 136 1.49 -15.81 7.87
N GLY A 137 2.43 -16.48 8.55
CA GLY A 137 2.99 -17.77 8.13
C GLY A 137 4.17 -17.66 7.17
N ASP A 138 4.64 -16.44 6.90
CA ASP A 138 5.84 -16.21 6.11
C ASP A 138 7.08 -16.26 7.00
N SER A 139 7.74 -17.42 6.98
CA SER A 139 8.95 -17.71 7.75
C SER A 139 10.24 -17.52 6.95
N GLY A 140 10.22 -16.71 5.89
CA GLY A 140 11.40 -16.40 5.07
C GLY A 140 12.58 -15.91 5.93
N ALA A 141 13.75 -16.52 5.75
CA ALA A 141 14.95 -16.18 6.50
C ALA A 141 15.39 -14.73 6.25
N GLU A 142 15.08 -14.17 5.07
CA GLU A 142 15.43 -12.79 4.72
C GLU A 142 14.78 -11.75 5.64
N PHE A 143 13.61 -12.05 6.23
CA PHE A 143 12.86 -11.14 7.07
C PHE A 143 13.21 -11.28 8.56
N LEU A 144 13.70 -12.47 8.97
CA LEU A 144 14.08 -12.77 10.35
C LEU A 144 15.54 -12.39 10.66
N MET A 145 16.44 -12.49 9.68
CA MET A 145 17.87 -12.19 9.85
C MET A 145 18.14 -10.73 10.30
N PRO A 146 17.44 -9.70 9.76
CA PRO A 146 17.56 -8.33 10.26
C PRO A 146 17.06 -8.12 11.69
N LEU A 147 16.31 -9.06 12.28
CA LEU A 147 15.94 -9.01 13.71
C LEU A 147 17.03 -9.57 14.61
N ALA A 148 17.76 -10.59 14.14
CA ALA A 148 18.74 -11.32 14.92
C ALA A 148 20.17 -10.73 14.84
N ALA A 149 20.54 -10.10 13.72
CA ALA A 149 21.91 -9.69 13.44
C ALA A 149 22.02 -8.31 12.79
N ARG A 150 21.31 -7.32 13.35
CA ARG A 150 21.24 -5.92 12.85
C ARG A 150 22.61 -5.33 12.54
N ASP A 151 23.56 -5.48 13.45
CA ASP A 151 24.89 -4.88 13.34
C ASP A 151 25.81 -5.54 12.33
N GLN A 152 25.43 -6.73 11.86
CA GLN A 152 26.20 -7.52 10.90
C GLN A 152 25.56 -7.54 9.51
N LEU A 153 24.39 -6.91 9.34
CA LEU A 153 23.68 -6.94 8.07
C LEU A 153 24.36 -6.02 7.06
N GLN A 154 24.99 -6.63 6.06
CA GLN A 154 25.55 -5.96 4.89
C GLN A 154 24.51 -5.92 3.77
N LEU A 155 24.44 -4.78 3.07
CA LEU A 155 23.72 -4.69 1.81
C LEU A 155 24.44 -5.57 0.77
N SER A 156 23.66 -6.36 0.04
CA SER A 156 24.16 -7.07 -1.13
C SER A 156 24.51 -6.09 -2.26
N PRO A 157 25.29 -6.51 -3.27
CA PRO A 157 25.59 -5.65 -4.43
C PRO A 157 24.34 -5.11 -5.14
N ILE A 158 23.25 -5.89 -5.17
CA ILE A 158 21.97 -5.48 -5.75
C ILE A 158 21.36 -4.35 -4.92
N GLU A 159 21.31 -4.53 -3.59
CA GLU A 159 20.73 -3.53 -2.68
C GLU A 159 21.56 -2.24 -2.63
N LEU A 160 22.88 -2.33 -2.79
CA LEU A 160 23.74 -1.15 -2.94
C LEU A 160 23.46 -0.39 -4.23
N GLY A 161 23.30 -1.11 -5.35
CA GLY A 161 22.90 -0.52 -6.62
C GLY A 161 21.55 0.20 -6.52
N GLN A 162 20.59 -0.41 -5.82
CA GLN A 162 19.29 0.21 -5.56
C GLN A 162 19.39 1.45 -4.66
N ALA A 163 20.17 1.38 -3.57
CA ALA A 163 20.40 2.53 -2.69
C ALA A 163 21.03 3.71 -3.46
N ALA A 164 22.03 3.43 -4.29
CA ALA A 164 22.67 4.43 -5.14
C ALA A 164 21.70 5.01 -6.19
N HIS A 165 20.82 4.19 -6.75
CA HIS A 165 19.79 4.65 -7.67
C HIS A 165 18.77 5.57 -6.99
N CYS A 166 18.23 5.19 -5.82
CA CYS A 166 17.33 6.07 -5.07
C CYS A 166 18.01 7.39 -4.69
N GLY A 167 19.23 7.33 -4.15
CA GLY A 167 19.97 8.52 -3.69
C GLY A 167 20.33 9.52 -4.79
N THR A 168 20.27 9.14 -6.07
CA THR A 168 20.51 10.04 -7.20
C THR A 168 19.23 10.46 -7.92
N THR A 169 18.09 9.79 -7.67
CA THR A 169 16.84 10.04 -8.40
C THR A 169 16.00 11.14 -7.77
N VAL A 170 15.90 11.14 -6.44
CA VAL A 170 15.26 12.22 -5.69
C VAL A 170 16.35 13.03 -5.03
N ALA A 171 16.52 14.28 -5.49
CA ALA A 171 17.45 15.21 -4.86
C ALA A 171 17.09 15.37 -3.38
N ASP A 172 18.10 15.34 -2.52
CA ASP A 172 17.97 15.48 -1.07
C ASP A 172 17.15 14.38 -0.36
N ASP A 173 16.99 13.17 -0.92
CA ASP A 173 16.47 12.03 -0.13
C ASP A 173 17.61 11.46 0.76
N PRO A 174 17.60 11.72 2.08
CA PRO A 174 18.71 11.33 2.93
C PRO A 174 18.70 9.84 3.27
N LEU A 175 17.59 9.13 3.06
CA LEU A 175 17.39 7.79 3.60
C LEU A 175 18.21 6.72 2.84
N PRO A 176 18.25 6.71 1.50
CA PRO A 176 19.15 5.82 0.76
C PRO A 176 20.64 6.06 1.08
N LEU A 177 21.01 7.31 1.35
CA LEU A 177 22.39 7.69 1.69
C LEU A 177 22.85 7.10 3.03
N LEU A 178 21.94 6.94 4.01
CA LEU A 178 22.24 6.27 5.28
C LEU A 178 22.64 4.81 5.07
N GLY A 179 21.97 4.12 4.17
CA GLY A 179 22.29 2.75 3.77
C GLY A 179 23.70 2.61 3.23
N MET A 180 24.04 3.48 2.27
CA MET A 180 25.36 3.53 1.64
C MET A 180 26.45 3.92 2.64
N ALA A 181 26.22 4.95 3.45
CA ALA A 181 27.17 5.40 4.47
C ALA A 181 27.44 4.31 5.52
N ARG A 182 26.41 3.55 5.91
CA ARG A 182 26.59 2.39 6.79
C ARG A 182 27.44 1.31 6.14
N HIS A 183 27.21 1.00 4.86
CA HIS A 183 28.00 0.01 4.13
C HIS A 183 29.48 0.39 4.12
N LEU A 184 29.81 1.62 3.74
CA LEU A 184 31.17 2.16 3.76
C LEU A 184 31.80 2.12 5.15
N ARG A 185 31.02 2.46 6.19
CA ARG A 185 31.49 2.37 7.58
C ARG A 185 31.87 0.94 7.97
N MET A 186 31.14 -0.08 7.50
CA MET A 186 31.47 -1.48 7.77
C MET A 186 32.73 -1.96 7.03
N GLN A 187 33.14 -1.25 5.99
CA GLN A 187 34.38 -1.47 5.24
C GLN A 187 35.55 -0.62 5.75
N ASP A 188 35.37 0.10 6.87
CA ASP A 188 36.34 1.06 7.43
C ASP A 188 36.60 2.29 6.53
N GLU A 189 35.72 2.56 5.57
CA GLU A 189 35.79 3.69 4.63
C GLU A 189 35.08 4.94 5.18
N ILE A 190 35.42 5.31 6.42
CA ILE A 190 34.79 6.41 7.17
C ILE A 190 34.81 7.76 6.43
N PRO A 191 35.89 8.18 5.74
CA PRO A 191 35.91 9.44 5.01
C PRO A 191 34.85 9.52 3.92
N GLN A 192 34.68 8.46 3.13
CA GLN A 192 33.69 8.40 2.05
C GLN A 192 32.26 8.38 2.61
N ALA A 193 32.05 7.66 3.73
CA ALA A 193 30.75 7.66 4.40
C ALA A 193 30.32 9.07 4.85
N ARG A 194 31.27 9.91 5.31
CA ARG A 194 30.99 11.30 5.69
C ARG A 194 30.71 12.18 4.49
N GLU A 195 31.42 11.97 3.39
CA GLU A 195 31.22 12.71 2.15
C GLU A 195 29.81 12.49 1.59
N ILE A 196 29.36 11.23 1.51
CA ILE A 196 28.00 10.89 1.04
C ILE A 196 26.91 11.55 1.89
N LEU A 197 27.10 11.64 3.21
CA LEU A 197 26.11 12.28 4.11
C LEU A 197 26.21 13.81 4.15
N SER A 198 27.15 14.40 3.42
CA SER A 198 27.37 15.86 3.38
C SER A 198 26.96 16.52 2.06
N GLN A 199 26.52 15.70 1.09
CA GLN A 199 25.91 16.14 -0.15
C GLN A 199 24.47 16.57 0.12
#